data_AF-S8DU12-F1
#
_entry.id   AF-S8DU12-F1
#
_cell.length_a   1.000
_cell.length_b   1.000
_cell.length_c   1.000
_cell.angle_alpha   90.00
_cell.angle_beta   90.00
_cell.angle_gamma   90.00
#
_symmetry.space_group_name_H-M   'P 1'
#
loop_
_entity.id
_entity.type
_entity.pdbx_description
1 polymer ?
#
loop_
_entity_poly.entity_id
_entity_poly.type
_entity_poly.pdbx_seq_one_letter_code
_entity_poly.pdbx_strand_id
1 'polypeptide(L)' 'AGLRNLGNTCFLNSVLQCLTYTEPLAAYLQSGKHQNSCRKAGFCALCAIQKHISRALQATGRILEPKDLVSNLR' A
#
# COMPACT_ATOMS: atom_id res chain seq x y z
N ALA A 1 8.11 -7.26 2.00
CA ALA A 1 8.50 -6.77 3.35
C ALA A 1 7.47 -7.23 4.39
N GLY A 2 7.83 -7.34 5.67
CA GLY A 2 6.84 -7.53 6.76
C GLY A 2 6.16 -6.20 7.12
N LEU A 3 4.97 -6.25 7.76
CA LEU A 3 4.26 -5.05 8.23
C LEU A 3 4.11 -5.06 9.74
N ARG A 4 4.44 -3.92 10.38
CA ARG A 4 4.23 -3.75 11.82
C ARG A 4 2.74 -3.59 12.12
N ASN A 5 2.25 -4.28 13.14
CA ASN A 5 0.93 -4.02 13.69
C ASN A 5 0.99 -2.73 14.53
N LEU A 6 0.17 -1.74 14.20
CA LEU A 6 0.16 -0.42 14.85
C LEU A 6 -1.03 -0.27 15.84
N GLY A 7 -1.63 -1.38 16.26
CA GLY A 7 -2.77 -1.44 17.17
C GLY A 7 -4.07 -1.76 16.42
N ASN A 8 -4.59 -2.98 16.57
CA ASN A 8 -5.76 -3.49 15.84
C ASN A 8 -5.67 -3.39 14.30
N THR A 9 -4.46 -3.27 13.73
CA THR A 9 -4.28 -3.14 12.27
C THR A 9 -3.90 -4.46 11.60
N CYS A 10 -3.95 -5.60 12.31
CA CYS A 10 -3.56 -6.90 11.73
C CYS A 10 -4.43 -7.28 10.52
N PHE A 11 -5.73 -6.97 10.55
CA PHE A 11 -6.62 -7.15 9.40
C PHE A 11 -6.13 -6.35 8.18
N LEU A 12 -5.86 -5.05 8.37
CA LEU A 12 -5.36 -4.21 7.29
C LEU A 12 -4.00 -4.71 6.78
N ASN A 13 -3.11 -5.16 7.67
CA ASN A 13 -1.82 -5.71 7.27
C ASN A 13 -2.01 -6.95 6.39
N SER A 14 -2.91 -7.87 6.73
CA SER A 14 -3.22 -9.05 5.91
C SER A 14 -3.74 -8.64 4.53
N VAL A 15 -4.67 -7.69 4.46
CA VAL A 15 -5.20 -7.17 3.19
C VAL A 15 -4.10 -6.53 2.35
N LEU A 16 -3.26 -5.68 2.94
CA LEU A 16 -2.17 -5.01 2.22
C LEU A 16 -1.13 -5.99 1.68
N GLN A 17 -0.82 -7.07 2.42
CA GLN A 17 0.05 -8.13 1.93
C GLN A 17 -0.56 -8.84 0.73
N CYS A 18 -1.85 -9.21 0.80
CA CYS A 18 -2.55 -9.82 -0.33
C CYS A 18 -2.53 -8.92 -1.58
N LEU A 19 -2.86 -7.63 -1.42
CA LEU A 19 -2.86 -6.68 -2.54
C LEU A 19 -1.45 -6.45 -3.11
N THR A 20 -0.42 -6.42 -2.27
CA THR A 20 0.98 -6.23 -2.69
C THR A 20 1.48 -7.35 -3.59
N TYR A 21 1.05 -8.59 -3.33
CA TYR A 21 1.48 -9.77 -4.07
C TYR A 21 0.42 -10.30 -5.05
N THR A 22 -0.64 -9.52 -5.31
CA THR A 22 -1.57 -9.78 -6.42
C THR A 22 -0.99 -9.17 -7.69
N GLU A 23 -0.29 -9.99 -8.48
CA GLU A 23 0.49 -9.55 -9.64
C GLU A 23 -0.25 -8.59 -10.59
N PRO A 24 -1.51 -8.86 -11.04
CA PRO A 24 -2.20 -7.94 -11.96
C PRO A 24 -2.43 -6.55 -11.36
N LEU A 25 -2.75 -6.49 -10.06
CA LEU A 25 -2.96 -5.23 -9.36
C LEU A 25 -1.63 -4.51 -9.13
N ALA A 26 -0.61 -5.22 -8.68
CA ALA A 26 0.72 -4.68 -8.45
C ALA A 26 1.31 -4.10 -9.74
N ALA A 27 1.16 -4.80 -10.88
CA ALA A 27 1.59 -4.32 -12.18
C ALA A 27 0.81 -3.07 -12.63
N TYR A 28 -0.52 -3.06 -12.46
CA TYR A 28 -1.34 -1.89 -12.77
C TYR A 28 -0.91 -0.66 -11.98
N LEU A 29 -0.70 -0.80 -10.67
CA LEU A 29 -0.31 0.32 -9.81
C LEU A 29 1.14 0.76 -10.09
N GLN A 30 2.07 -0.17 -10.31
CA GLN A 30 3.46 0.16 -10.67
C GLN A 30 3.58 0.86 -12.03
N SER A 31 2.64 0.64 -12.95
CA SER A 31 2.60 1.36 -14.23
C SER A 31 2.31 2.87 -14.09
N GLY A 32 1.90 3.34 -12.89
CA GLY A 32 1.59 4.74 -12.63
C GLY A 32 0.30 5.24 -13.28
N LYS A 33 -0.46 4.39 -13.99
CA LYS A 33 -1.71 4.74 -14.71
C LYS A 33 -2.71 5.49 -13.81
N HIS A 34 -2.94 4.98 -12.60
CA HIS A 34 -3.83 5.66 -11.65
C HIS A 34 -3.22 6.97 -11.15
N GLN A 35 -1.96 6.96 -10.68
CA GLN A 35 -1.30 8.16 -10.16
C GLN A 35 -1.30 9.32 -11.16
N ASN A 36 -1.06 9.05 -12.44
CA ASN A 36 -0.99 10.07 -13.49
C ASN A 36 -2.36 10.68 -13.85
N SER A 37 -3.44 9.95 -13.59
CA SER A 37 -4.81 10.39 -13.87
C SER A 37 -5.58 10.84 -12.62
N CYS A 38 -5.05 10.58 -11.43
CA CYS A 38 -5.71 10.91 -10.18
C CYS A 38 -5.74 12.43 -9.96
N ARG A 39 -6.94 12.98 -9.80
CA ARG A 39 -7.19 14.41 -9.52
C ARG A 39 -7.69 14.66 -8.09
N LYS A 40 -7.68 13.63 -7.24
CA LYS A 40 -8.22 13.74 -5.89
C LYS A 40 -7.36 14.68 -5.05
N ALA A 41 -7.94 15.79 -4.60
CA ALA A 41 -7.34 16.63 -3.58
C ALA A 41 -7.44 15.91 -2.23
N GLY A 42 -6.29 15.57 -1.62
CA GLY A 42 -6.22 14.83 -0.36
C GLY A 42 -5.98 13.33 -0.54
N PHE A 43 -6.51 12.51 0.37
CA PHE A 43 -6.21 11.08 0.41
C PHE A 43 -6.88 10.30 -0.74
N CYS A 44 -6.05 9.59 -1.52
CA CYS A 44 -6.47 8.55 -2.43
C CYS A 44 -5.91 7.20 -1.99
N ALA A 45 -6.80 6.23 -1.71
CA ALA A 45 -6.41 4.89 -1.30
C ALA A 45 -5.54 4.19 -2.33
N LEU A 46 -5.88 4.27 -3.63
CA LEU A 46 -5.08 3.64 -4.68
C LEU A 46 -3.68 4.26 -4.82
N CYS A 47 -3.54 5.58 -4.67
CA CYS A 47 -2.22 6.23 -4.63
C CYS A 47 -1.41 5.79 -3.41
N ALA A 48 -2.04 5.69 -2.24
CA ALA A 48 -1.39 5.24 -1.01
C ALA A 48 -0.97 3.76 -1.10
N ILE A 49 -1.82 2.89 -1.65
CA ILE A 49 -1.51 1.49 -1.92
C ILE A 49 -0.38 1.38 -2.95
N GLN A 50 -0.40 2.15 -4.03
CA GLN A 50 0.69 2.17 -5.01
C GLN A 50 2.04 2.49 -4.34
N LYS A 51 2.10 3.57 -3.55
CA LYS A 51 3.30 3.95 -2.79
C LYS A 51 3.73 2.84 -1.82
N HIS A 52 2.77 2.15 -1.20
CA HIS A 52 3.03 1.01 -0.34
C HIS A 52 3.66 -0.16 -1.10
N ILE A 53 3.07 -0.57 -2.23
CA ILE A 53 3.55 -1.67 -3.07
C ILE A 53 5.00 -1.42 -3.51
N SER A 54 5.28 -0.23 -4.05
CA SER A 54 6.65 0.13 -4.47
C SER A 54 7.67 -0.01 -3.33
N ARG A 55 7.31 0.44 -2.12
CA ARG A 55 8.18 0.31 -0.94
C ARG A 55 8.31 -1.14 -0.47
N ALA A 56 7.21 -1.89 -0.45
CA ALA A 56 7.17 -3.25 0.09
C ALA A 56 7.96 -4.25 -0.76
N LEU A 57 7.93 -4.08 -2.08
CA LEU A 57 8.67 -4.91 -3.05
C LEU A 57 10.19 -4.63 -3.01
N GLN A 58 10.61 -3.40 -2.72
CA GLN A 58 12.02 -3.01 -2.60
C GLN A 58 12.63 -3.28 -1.22
N ALA A 59 11.81 -3.60 -0.22
CA ALA A 59 12.20 -3.69 1.19
C ALA A 59 12.23 -5.14 1.70
N THR A 60 12.75 -6.08 0.91
CA THR A 60 12.92 -7.49 1.30
C THR A 60 13.66 -7.59 2.64
N GLY A 61 13.14 -8.43 3.54
CA GLY A 61 13.68 -8.62 4.90
C GLY A 61 13.43 -7.48 5.89
N ARG A 62 12.85 -6.34 5.47
CA ARG A 62 12.53 -5.22 6.37
C ARG A 62 11.10 -5.29 6.89
N ILE A 63 10.84 -4.56 7.98
CA ILE A 63 9.51 -4.33 8.53
C ILE A 63 9.09 -2.89 8.21
N LEU A 64 7.94 -2.71 7.57
CA LEU A 64 7.38 -1.41 7.22
C LEU A 64 6.20 -1.03 8.12
N GLU A 65 6.02 0.28 8.31
CA GLU A 65 4.88 0.85 9.02
C GLU A 65 3.98 1.58 7.99
N PRO A 66 2.78 1.06 7.66
CA PRO A 66 1.89 1.65 6.67
C PRO A 66 1.07 2.82 7.25
N LYS A 67 1.73 3.81 7.88
CA LYS A 67 1.07 4.91 8.61
C LYS A 67 0.06 5.67 7.76
N ASP A 68 0.42 6.03 6.53
CA ASP A 68 -0.47 6.76 5.61
C ASP A 68 -1.80 6.02 5.36
N LEU A 69 -1.77 4.69 5.30
CA LEU A 69 -2.96 3.86 5.10
C LEU A 69 -3.73 3.69 6.41
N VAL A 70 -3.03 3.45 7.52
CA VAL A 70 -3.66 3.31 8.85
C VAL A 70 -4.36 4.60 9.28
N SER A 71 -3.78 5.77 9.04
CA SER A 71 -4.37 7.05 9.48
C SER A 71 -5.59 7.47 8.66
N ASN A 72 -5.70 7.01 7.42
CA ASN A 72 -6.74 7.46 6.48
C ASN A 72 -7.81 6.40 6.18
N LEU A 73 -7.62 5.15 6.61
CA LEU A 73 -8.57 4.04 6.44
C LEU A 73 -9.09 3.48 7.77
N ARG A 74 -8.75 4.12 8.89
CA ARG A 74 -9.28 3.77 10.21
C ARG A 74 -10.71 4.25 10.40
#